data_AF-A0A0Q4KAS3-F1
#
_entry.id   AF-A0A0Q4KAS3-F1
#
_cell.length_a   1.000
_cell.length_b   1.000
_cell.length_c   1.000
_cell.angle_alpha   90.00
_cell.angle_beta   90.00
_cell.angle_gamma   90.00
#
_symmetry.space_group_name_H-M   'P 1'
#
loop_
_entity.id
_entity.type
_entity.pdbx_description
1 polymer ?
#
loop_
_entity_poly.entity_id
_entity_poly.type
_entity_poly.pdbx_seq_one_letter_code
_entity_poly.pdbx_strand_id
1 'polypeptide(L)'
;MAVHSPACEAFAADLALYPKEPEPPHEQVETTFVNWDEKEIRLSTNSVGSRASADRVVNDPTWADMGDETWRQAFRELHALHQRRDGVIAEQKARLAAYRLAARKRHQLAKLEARAASLADRSVNLWRAVLASPSQGVADMAAKVAFIEKDDDEPGEYEFAALAADIKRLAAGATA
;
A
#
# COMPACT_ATOMS: atom_id res chain seq x y z
N MET A 1 16.72 -19.00 -3.22
CA MET A 1 16.40 -17.74 -2.53
C MET A 1 15.46 -16.95 -3.41
N ALA A 2 14.29 -16.56 -2.91
CA ALA A 2 13.38 -15.71 -3.68
C ALA A 2 13.98 -14.29 -3.75
N VAL A 3 14.24 -13.80 -4.97
CA VAL A 3 14.67 -12.42 -5.18
C VAL A 3 13.43 -11.55 -5.00
N HIS A 4 13.28 -10.95 -3.82
CA HIS A 4 12.20 -10.00 -3.58
C HIS A 4 12.53 -8.70 -4.31
N SER A 5 11.49 -8.05 -4.86
CA SER A 5 11.67 -6.73 -5.44
C SER A 5 12.09 -5.75 -4.34
N PRO A 6 13.07 -4.85 -4.57
CA PRO A 6 13.48 -3.84 -3.59
C PRO A 6 12.31 -3.00 -3.05
N ALA A 7 11.26 -2.81 -3.85
CA ALA A 7 10.03 -2.12 -3.42
C ALA A 7 9.23 -2.91 -2.38
N CYS A 8 9.25 -4.25 -2.44
CA CYS A 8 8.62 -5.10 -1.42
C CYS A 8 9.40 -5.06 -0.11
N GLU A 9 10.73 -5.00 -0.17
CA GLU A 9 11.59 -4.86 1.00
C GLU A 9 11.43 -3.48 1.66
N ALA A 10 11.41 -2.41 0.87
CA ALA A 10 11.16 -1.05 1.36
C ALA A 10 9.76 -0.91 1.98
N PHE A 11 8.74 -1.51 1.37
CA PHE A 11 7.39 -1.55 1.94
C PHE A 11 7.34 -2.33 3.25
N ALA A 12 8.03 -3.47 3.34
CA ALA A 12 8.11 -4.24 4.58
C ALA A 12 8.84 -3.49 5.69
N ALA A 13 9.92 -2.77 5.37
CA ALA A 13 10.64 -1.90 6.31
C ALA A 13 9.75 -0.75 6.81
N ASP A 14 9.02 -0.08 5.91
CA ASP A 14 8.03 0.95 6.28
C ASP A 14 6.93 0.42 7.21
N LEU A 15 6.47 -0.81 6.98
CA LEU A 15 5.49 -1.46 7.85
C LEU A 15 6.05 -1.82 9.22
N ALA A 16 7.34 -2.17 9.31
CA ALA A 16 8.00 -2.45 10.59
C ALA A 16 8.11 -1.19 11.47
N LEU A 17 8.06 0.01 10.88
CA LEU A 17 8.03 1.28 11.60
C LEU A 17 6.64 1.63 12.18
N TYR A 18 5.60 0.85 11.87
CA TYR A 18 4.27 1.09 12.44
C TYR A 18 4.33 0.94 13.97
N PRO A 19 3.91 1.97 14.75
CA PRO A 19 3.92 1.90 16.20
C PRO A 19 3.10 0.71 16.69
N LYS A 20 3.68 -0.10 17.59
CA LYS A 20 2.92 -1.19 18.23
C LYS A 20 1.79 -0.58 19.05
N GLU A 21 0.56 -0.91 18.67
CA GLU A 21 -0.62 -0.48 19.42
C GLU A 21 -0.72 -1.23 20.75
N PRO A 22 -1.24 -0.58 21.82
CA PRO A 22 -1.45 -1.24 23.09
C PRO A 22 -2.45 -2.39 22.95
N GLU A 23 -2.28 -3.44 23.75
CA GLU A 23 -3.22 -4.54 23.76
C GLU A 23 -4.61 -4.06 24.22
N PRO A 24 -5.71 -4.46 23.56
CA PRO A 24 -7.05 -4.09 23.98
C PRO A 24 -7.31 -4.54 25.42
N PRO A 25 -7.78 -3.65 26.30
CA PRO A 25 -7.89 -3.95 27.72
C PRO A 25 -8.88 -5.09 27.96
N HIS A 26 -8.52 -5.95 28.90
CA HIS A 26 -9.42 -6.99 29.40
C HIS A 26 -10.15 -6.47 30.64
N GLU A 27 -11.47 -6.39 30.54
CA GLU A 27 -12.36 -6.01 31.64
C GLU A 27 -13.06 -7.22 32.23
N GLN A 28 -13.47 -7.10 33.48
CA GLN A 28 -14.26 -8.08 34.23
C GLN A 28 -15.57 -7.42 34.68
N VAL A 29 -16.61 -8.23 34.81
CA VAL A 29 -17.84 -7.80 35.49
C VAL A 29 -17.61 -7.74 37.00
N GLU A 30 -18.36 -6.89 37.70
CA GLU A 30 -18.23 -6.76 39.16
C GLU A 30 -18.80 -7.98 39.90
N THR A 31 -19.84 -8.59 39.34
CA THR A 31 -20.51 -9.75 39.93
C THR A 31 -19.61 -10.97 39.98
N THR A 32 -19.53 -11.60 41.16
CA THR A 32 -18.75 -12.81 41.41
C THR A 32 -19.70 -14.00 41.59
N PHE A 33 -19.31 -15.15 41.07
CA PHE A 33 -20.09 -16.39 41.12
C PHE A 33 -19.25 -17.52 41.72
N VAL A 34 -19.90 -18.51 42.32
CA VAL A 34 -19.24 -19.76 42.74
C VAL A 34 -19.46 -20.81 41.65
N ASN A 35 -18.37 -21.38 41.12
CA ASN A 35 -18.45 -22.42 40.11
C ASN A 35 -18.72 -23.81 40.75
N TRP A 36 -18.87 -24.84 39.92
CA TRP A 36 -19.11 -26.22 40.38
C TRP A 36 -17.98 -26.82 41.23
N ASP A 37 -16.76 -26.26 41.16
CA ASP A 37 -15.60 -26.62 41.97
C ASP A 37 -15.53 -25.80 43.29
N GLU A 38 -16.61 -25.12 43.67
CA GLU A 38 -16.70 -24.23 44.83
C GLU A 38 -15.72 -23.05 44.81
N LYS A 39 -15.24 -22.65 43.62
CA LYS A 39 -14.33 -21.51 43.45
C LYS A 39 -15.08 -20.26 43.01
N GLU A 40 -14.69 -19.13 43.61
CA GLU A 40 -15.13 -17.81 43.15
C GLU A 40 -14.53 -17.48 41.78
N ILE A 41 -15.40 -17.12 40.85
CA ILE A 41 -15.06 -16.73 39.48
C ILE A 41 -15.76 -15.42 39.11
N ARG A 42 -15.10 -14.62 38.28
CA ARG A 42 -15.68 -13.44 37.62
C ARG A 42 -15.68 -13.62 36.12
N LEU A 43 -16.75 -13.18 35.47
CA LEU A 43 -16.81 -13.18 34.02
C LEU A 43 -15.85 -12.11 33.48
N SER A 44 -15.10 -12.47 32.45
CA SER A 44 -14.07 -11.61 31.89
C SER A 44 -14.07 -11.67 30.38
N THR A 45 -13.75 -10.53 29.78
CA THR A 45 -13.53 -10.42 28.32
C THR A 45 -12.32 -11.21 27.81
N ASN A 46 -11.49 -11.75 28.71
CA ASN A 46 -10.35 -12.61 28.37
C ASN A 46 -10.74 -14.07 28.06
N SER A 47 -11.95 -14.48 28.42
CA SER A 47 -12.42 -15.86 28.24
C SER A 47 -13.24 -16.01 26.95
N VAL A 48 -12.78 -16.89 26.05
CA VAL A 48 -13.50 -17.22 24.81
C VAL A 48 -14.87 -17.85 25.09
N GLY A 49 -14.94 -18.74 26.10
CA GLY A 49 -16.21 -19.36 26.51
C GLY A 49 -17.21 -18.34 27.06
N SER A 50 -16.72 -17.36 27.82
CA SER A 50 -17.58 -16.31 28.38
C SER A 50 -18.16 -15.39 27.31
N ARG A 51 -17.42 -15.12 26.22
CA ARG A 51 -17.94 -14.40 25.05
C ARG A 51 -19.11 -15.12 24.40
N ALA A 52 -18.93 -16.40 24.07
CA ALA A 52 -19.97 -17.18 23.40
C ALA A 52 -21.25 -17.27 24.25
N SER A 53 -21.10 -17.42 25.58
CA SER A 53 -22.23 -17.38 26.51
C SER A 53 -22.89 -16.00 26.57
N ALA A 54 -22.13 -14.91 26.60
CA ALA A 54 -22.67 -13.55 26.62
C ALA A 54 -23.48 -13.23 25.36
N ASP A 55 -22.93 -13.56 24.18
CA ASP A 55 -23.62 -13.42 22.90
C ASP A 55 -24.92 -14.24 22.89
N ARG A 56 -24.90 -15.44 23.45
CA ARG A 56 -26.08 -16.31 23.50
C ARG A 56 -27.16 -15.80 24.46
N VAL A 57 -26.80 -15.29 25.64
CA VAL A 57 -27.78 -14.67 26.57
C VAL A 57 -28.50 -13.49 25.94
N VAL A 58 -27.78 -12.67 25.16
CA VAL A 58 -28.36 -11.48 24.52
C VAL A 58 -29.24 -11.86 23.32
N ASN A 59 -28.82 -12.83 22.51
CA ASN A 59 -29.52 -13.21 21.28
C ASN A 59 -30.65 -14.23 21.49
N ASP A 60 -30.59 -15.05 22.54
CA ASP A 60 -31.60 -16.03 22.90
C ASP A 60 -31.95 -15.92 24.41
N PRO A 61 -32.88 -15.03 24.77
CA PRO A 61 -33.29 -14.84 26.17
C PRO A 61 -33.92 -16.10 26.79
N THR A 62 -34.52 -16.98 25.96
CA THR A 62 -35.15 -18.23 26.44
C THR A 62 -34.13 -19.29 26.79
N TRP A 63 -32.93 -19.25 26.20
CA TRP A 63 -31.80 -20.05 26.65
C TRP A 63 -31.35 -19.66 28.07
N ALA A 64 -31.53 -18.38 28.43
CA ALA A 64 -31.19 -17.85 29.74
C ALA A 64 -32.29 -18.06 30.81
N ASP A 65 -33.49 -18.53 30.44
CA ASP A 65 -34.58 -18.85 31.39
C ASP A 65 -34.25 -20.04 32.32
N MET A 66 -33.12 -20.70 32.10
CA MET A 66 -32.60 -21.75 32.96
C MET A 66 -31.72 -21.22 34.12
N GLY A 67 -31.61 -19.91 34.34
CA GLY A 67 -30.68 -19.31 35.33
C GLY A 67 -31.20 -18.08 36.10
N ASP A 68 -30.51 -17.77 37.20
CA ASP A 68 -30.71 -16.60 38.10
C ASP A 68 -30.61 -15.26 37.33
N GLU A 69 -31.49 -14.29 37.64
CA GLU A 69 -31.49 -12.94 37.02
C GLU A 69 -30.15 -12.24 37.17
N THR A 70 -29.48 -12.43 38.31
CA THR A 70 -28.16 -11.85 38.59
C THR A 70 -27.11 -12.37 37.60
N TRP A 71 -27.24 -13.64 37.23
CA TRP A 71 -26.39 -14.29 36.23
C TRP A 71 -26.66 -13.71 34.84
N ARG A 72 -27.93 -13.56 34.47
CA ARG A 72 -28.34 -12.96 33.19
C ARG A 72 -27.80 -11.54 33.04
N GLN A 73 -27.93 -10.73 34.09
CA GLN A 73 -27.46 -9.35 34.10
C GLN A 73 -25.93 -9.27 33.92
N ALA A 74 -25.16 -10.13 34.60
CA ALA A 74 -23.71 -10.17 34.42
C ALA A 74 -23.28 -10.56 32.99
N PHE A 75 -24.01 -11.44 32.30
CA PHE A 75 -23.72 -11.74 30.89
C PHE A 75 -24.08 -10.60 29.94
N ARG A 76 -25.14 -9.84 30.21
CA ARG A 76 -25.46 -8.61 29.45
C ARG A 76 -24.36 -7.56 29.62
N GLU A 77 -23.89 -7.37 30.85
CA GLU A 77 -22.74 -6.50 31.14
C GLU A 77 -21.49 -6.96 30.41
N LEU A 78 -21.17 -8.26 30.49
CA LEU A 78 -20.02 -8.84 29.81
C LEU A 78 -20.12 -8.66 28.28
N HIS A 79 -21.30 -8.82 27.69
CA HIS A 79 -21.53 -8.55 26.27
C HIS A 79 -21.21 -7.09 25.94
N ALA A 80 -21.66 -6.13 26.75
CA ALA A 80 -21.33 -4.72 26.55
C ALA A 80 -19.80 -4.47 26.65
N LEU A 81 -19.11 -5.12 27.58
CA LEU A 81 -17.64 -5.07 27.68
C LEU A 81 -16.96 -5.62 26.42
N HIS A 82 -17.45 -6.74 25.87
CA HIS A 82 -16.96 -7.29 24.61
C HIS A 82 -17.17 -6.32 23.44
N GLN A 83 -18.33 -5.68 23.34
CA GLN A 83 -18.60 -4.69 22.29
C GLN A 83 -17.64 -3.49 22.38
N ARG A 84 -17.37 -2.97 23.59
CA ARG A 84 -16.38 -1.89 23.78
C ARG A 84 -14.98 -2.32 23.32
N ARG A 85 -14.55 -3.51 23.74
CA ARG A 85 -13.24 -4.06 23.36
C ARG A 85 -13.12 -4.31 21.86
N ASP A 86 -14.17 -4.82 21.23
CA ASP A 86 -14.22 -5.03 19.78
C ASP A 86 -14.21 -3.71 19.01
N GLY A 87 -14.84 -2.65 19.54
CA GLY A 87 -14.73 -1.29 19.02
C GLY A 87 -13.29 -0.79 18.99
N VAL A 88 -12.56 -0.95 20.10
CA VAL A 88 -11.12 -0.63 20.17
C VAL A 88 -10.37 -1.42 19.09
N ILE A 89 -10.55 -2.75 19.02
CA ILE A 89 -9.88 -3.60 18.03
C ILE A 89 -10.18 -3.14 16.59
N ALA A 90 -11.44 -2.78 16.30
CA ALA A 90 -11.85 -2.31 14.99
C ALA A 90 -11.13 -1.00 14.61
N GLU A 91 -11.02 -0.05 15.55
CA GLU A 91 -10.27 1.19 15.34
C GLU A 91 -8.78 0.95 15.11
N GLN A 92 -8.14 0.08 15.90
CA GLN A 92 -6.74 -0.29 15.73
C GLN A 92 -6.51 -0.90 14.33
N LYS A 93 -7.39 -1.82 13.91
CA LYS A 93 -7.35 -2.42 12.57
C LYS A 93 -7.54 -1.38 11.46
N ALA A 94 -8.45 -0.43 11.64
CA ALA A 94 -8.71 0.63 10.67
C ALA A 94 -7.48 1.56 10.51
N ARG A 95 -6.83 1.94 11.62
CA ARG A 95 -5.57 2.72 11.59
C ARG A 95 -4.46 1.98 10.86
N LEU A 96 -4.26 0.70 11.17
CA LEU A 96 -3.27 -0.14 10.48
C LEU A 96 -3.56 -0.27 8.98
N ALA A 97 -4.83 -0.44 8.59
CA ALA A 97 -5.24 -0.51 7.19
C ALA A 97 -4.96 0.82 6.45
N ALA A 98 -5.28 1.96 7.07
CA ALA A 98 -4.99 3.29 6.52
C ALA A 98 -3.49 3.51 6.35
N TYR A 99 -2.68 3.13 7.34
CA TYR A 99 -1.22 3.21 7.26
C TYR A 99 -0.66 2.36 6.12
N ARG A 100 -1.10 1.10 6.00
CA ARG A 100 -0.70 0.20 4.90
C ARG A 100 -1.03 0.78 3.53
N LEU A 101 -2.22 1.36 3.38
CA LEU A 101 -2.64 1.98 2.13
C LEU A 101 -1.78 3.20 1.78
N ALA A 102 -1.50 4.07 2.76
CA ALA A 102 -0.65 5.24 2.58
C ALA A 102 0.78 4.83 2.17
N ALA A 103 1.38 3.86 2.88
CA ALA A 103 2.69 3.32 2.55
C ALA A 103 2.71 2.76 1.11
N ARG A 104 1.71 1.96 0.73
CA ARG A 104 1.62 1.39 -0.62
C ARG A 104 1.56 2.46 -1.71
N LYS A 105 0.78 3.54 -1.49
CA LYS A 105 0.67 4.66 -2.44
C LYS A 105 2.02 5.37 -2.65
N ARG A 106 2.77 5.62 -1.57
CA ARG A 106 4.11 6.25 -1.66
C ARG A 106 5.07 5.40 -2.51
N HIS A 107 5.15 4.10 -2.25
CA HIS A 107 6.03 3.19 -3.00
C HIS A 107 5.58 2.99 -4.45
N GLN A 108 4.27 3.03 -4.73
CA GLN A 108 3.76 2.99 -6.10
C GLN A 108 4.12 4.26 -6.88
N LEU A 109 3.99 5.44 -6.27
CA LEU A 109 4.36 6.71 -6.90
C LEU A 109 5.86 6.74 -7.23
N ALA A 110 6.72 6.40 -6.26
CA ALA A 110 8.16 6.34 -6.49
C ALA A 110 8.55 5.37 -7.61
N LYS A 111 7.85 4.23 -7.73
CA LYS A 111 8.06 3.29 -8.85
C LYS A 111 7.65 3.88 -10.21
N LEU A 112 6.56 4.64 -10.25
CA LEU A 112 6.10 5.31 -11.48
C LEU A 112 7.07 6.42 -11.88
N GLU A 113 7.56 7.22 -10.93
CA GLU A 113 8.56 8.27 -11.15
C GLU A 113 9.88 7.68 -11.69
N ALA A 114 10.38 6.61 -11.08
CA ALA A 114 11.57 5.91 -11.56
C ALA A 114 11.39 5.34 -12.98
N ARG A 115 10.19 4.82 -13.29
CA ARG A 115 9.88 4.33 -14.64
C ARG A 115 9.77 5.48 -15.64
N ALA A 116 9.18 6.60 -15.26
CA ALA A 116 9.05 7.79 -16.11
C ALA A 116 10.44 8.36 -16.45
N ALA A 117 11.32 8.51 -15.44
CA ALA A 117 12.69 8.93 -15.64
C ALA A 117 13.45 7.98 -16.58
N SER A 118 13.35 6.66 -16.36
CA SER A 118 13.99 5.68 -17.24
C SER A 118 13.47 5.73 -18.69
N LEU A 119 12.18 6.01 -18.89
CA LEU A 119 11.60 6.17 -20.23
C LEU A 119 12.07 7.48 -20.89
N ALA A 120 12.17 8.58 -20.14
CA ALA A 120 12.71 9.85 -20.63
C ALA A 120 14.20 9.72 -21.01
N ASP A 121 15.02 9.07 -20.17
CA ASP A 121 16.42 8.79 -20.51
C ASP A 121 16.53 7.94 -21.78
N ARG A 122 15.66 6.93 -21.92
CA ARG A 122 15.64 6.07 -23.09
C ARG A 122 15.20 6.80 -24.35
N SER A 123 14.21 7.70 -24.25
CA SER A 123 13.83 8.53 -25.40
C SER A 123 15.00 9.42 -25.81
N VAL A 124 15.60 10.17 -24.89
CA VAL A 124 16.77 11.04 -25.17
C VAL A 124 17.93 10.26 -25.80
N ASN A 125 18.21 9.05 -25.33
CA ASN A 125 19.26 8.22 -25.92
C ASN A 125 18.90 7.73 -27.35
N LEU A 126 17.63 7.41 -27.61
CA LEU A 126 17.17 7.09 -28.96
C LEU A 126 17.25 8.32 -29.88
N TRP A 127 16.88 9.51 -29.41
CA TRP A 127 17.04 10.77 -30.13
C TRP A 127 18.48 11.00 -30.56
N ARG A 128 19.42 10.94 -29.60
CA ARG A 128 20.86 11.07 -29.88
C ARG A 128 21.36 10.03 -30.87
N ALA A 129 20.90 8.78 -30.76
CA ALA A 129 21.29 7.71 -31.69
C ALA A 129 20.82 7.95 -33.13
N VAL A 130 19.57 8.44 -33.30
CA VAL A 130 19.01 8.80 -34.62
C VAL A 130 19.78 9.96 -35.24
N LEU A 131 20.08 11.00 -34.47
CA LEU A 131 20.82 12.15 -34.97
C LEU A 131 22.27 11.80 -35.33
N ALA A 132 22.93 10.97 -34.53
CA ALA A 132 24.30 10.53 -34.75
C ALA A 132 24.45 9.60 -35.98
N SER A 133 23.39 8.89 -36.37
CA SER A 133 23.43 7.98 -37.51
C SER A 133 23.42 8.77 -38.82
N PRO A 134 24.42 8.67 -39.72
CA PRO A 134 24.48 9.51 -40.93
C PRO A 134 23.26 9.31 -41.84
N SER A 135 22.65 10.41 -42.30
CA SER A 135 21.47 10.35 -43.18
C SER A 135 21.78 9.76 -44.56
N GLN A 136 21.06 8.76 -45.03
CA GLN A 136 21.38 8.16 -46.33
C GLN A 136 21.01 9.04 -47.55
N GLY A 137 20.20 10.08 -47.32
CA GLY A 137 19.82 11.06 -48.34
C GLY A 137 18.89 12.13 -47.80
N VAL A 138 18.39 12.98 -48.69
CA VAL A 138 17.53 14.14 -48.35
C VAL A 138 16.25 13.72 -47.64
N ALA A 139 15.65 12.57 -48.01
CA ALA A 139 14.44 12.05 -47.36
C ALA A 139 14.68 11.66 -45.90
N ASP A 140 15.83 11.07 -45.60
CA ASP A 140 16.24 10.67 -44.25
C ASP A 140 16.57 11.90 -43.39
N MET A 141 17.15 12.92 -44.02
CA MET A 141 17.41 14.23 -43.40
C MET A 141 16.11 14.97 -43.08
N ALA A 142 15.11 14.93 -43.98
CA ALA A 142 13.79 15.49 -43.74
C ALA A 142 13.05 14.77 -42.59
N ALA A 143 13.20 13.44 -42.49
CA ALA A 143 12.66 12.67 -41.38
C ALA A 143 13.30 13.08 -40.03
N LYS A 144 14.62 13.33 -40.00
CA LYS A 144 15.29 13.86 -38.80
C LYS A 144 14.82 15.26 -38.42
N VAL A 145 14.65 16.16 -39.39
CA VAL A 145 14.12 17.52 -39.12
C VAL A 145 12.70 17.46 -38.58
N ALA A 146 11.81 16.70 -39.21
CA ALA A 146 10.44 16.52 -38.73
C ALA A 146 10.36 15.83 -37.36
N PHE A 147 11.37 15.03 -37.02
CA PHE A 147 11.51 14.47 -35.69
C PHE A 147 11.91 15.58 -34.71
N ILE A 148 12.96 16.36 -34.98
CA ILE A 148 13.40 17.47 -34.11
C ILE A 148 12.28 18.50 -33.88
N GLU A 149 11.51 18.85 -34.92
CA GLU A 149 10.40 19.82 -34.84
C GLU A 149 9.18 19.31 -34.05
N LYS A 150 9.11 18.01 -33.73
CA LYS A 150 7.98 17.41 -33.01
C LYS A 150 8.07 17.60 -31.50
N ASP A 151 9.26 17.86 -30.96
CA ASP A 151 9.40 18.30 -29.57
C ASP A 151 9.14 19.82 -29.51
N ASP A 152 8.27 20.27 -28.61
CA ASP A 152 7.91 21.69 -28.41
C ASP A 152 9.09 22.54 -27.85
N ASP A 153 10.29 21.96 -27.74
CA ASP A 153 11.50 22.61 -27.25
C ASP A 153 12.36 23.14 -28.42
N GLU A 154 13.07 24.26 -28.20
CA GLU A 154 14.01 24.78 -29.19
C GLU A 154 15.16 23.77 -29.42
N PRO A 155 15.49 23.42 -30.68
CA PRO A 155 16.60 22.54 -30.98
C PRO A 155 17.92 23.09 -30.43
N GLY A 156 18.67 22.23 -29.75
CA GLY A 156 19.98 22.58 -29.19
C GLY A 156 21.12 22.59 -30.20
N GLU A 157 22.30 23.01 -29.76
CA GLU A 157 23.51 23.07 -30.59
C GLU A 157 23.92 21.71 -31.16
N TYR A 158 23.61 20.62 -30.45
CA TYR A 158 23.93 19.26 -30.87
C TYR A 158 23.12 18.83 -32.09
N GLU A 159 21.82 19.12 -32.10
CA GLU A 159 20.88 18.83 -33.17
C GLU A 159 21.30 19.55 -34.46
N PHE A 160 21.65 20.84 -34.34
CA PHE A 160 22.14 21.64 -35.47
C PHE A 160 23.49 21.15 -35.99
N ALA A 161 24.42 20.78 -35.12
CA ALA A 161 25.72 20.26 -35.52
C ALA A 161 25.61 18.93 -36.30
N ALA A 162 24.74 18.03 -35.86
CA ALA A 162 24.49 16.75 -36.54
C ALA A 162 23.88 16.95 -37.93
N LEU A 163 22.85 17.81 -38.05
CA LEU A 163 22.25 18.15 -39.34
C LEU A 163 23.24 18.83 -40.27
N ALA A 164 24.04 19.78 -39.78
CA ALA A 164 25.06 20.46 -40.58
C ALA A 164 26.14 19.50 -41.09
N ALA A 165 26.52 18.50 -40.30
CA ALA A 165 27.47 17.47 -40.72
C ALA A 165 26.90 16.60 -41.86
N ASP A 166 25.63 16.19 -41.75
CA ASP A 166 24.95 15.43 -42.81
C ASP A 166 24.78 16.24 -44.09
N ILE A 167 24.41 17.54 -43.99
CA ILE A 167 24.32 18.44 -45.15
C ILE A 167 25.67 18.52 -45.88
N LYS A 168 26.77 18.73 -45.14
CA LYS A 168 28.12 18.82 -45.72
C LYS A 168 28.51 17.52 -46.42
N ARG A 169 28.21 16.37 -45.80
CA ARG A 169 28.54 15.05 -46.35
C ARG A 169 27.75 14.75 -47.61
N LEU A 170 26.44 15.00 -47.61
CA LEU A 170 25.57 14.78 -48.77
C LEU A 170 25.91 15.73 -49.92
N ALA A 171 26.24 17.00 -49.62
CA ALA A 171 26.70 17.96 -50.63
C ALA A 171 28.04 17.55 -51.27
N ALA A 172 28.88 16.81 -50.54
CA ALA A 172 30.12 16.23 -51.07
C ALA A 172 29.90 14.93 -51.89
N GLY A 173 28.65 14.47 -52.05
CA GLY A 173 28.31 13.26 -52.81
C GLY A 173 28.60 11.95 -52.08
N ALA A 174 28.84 11.99 -50.77
CA ALA A 174 29.10 10.79 -49.98
C ALA A 174 27.80 10.08 -49.59
N THR A 175 27.67 8.81 -49.98
CA THR A 175 26.65 7.89 -49.48
C THR A 175 27.12 7.23 -48.17
N ALA A 176 26.17 6.78 -47.35
CA ALA A 176 26.45 6.21 -46.02
C ALA A 176 27.32 4.94 -46.06
#